data_AF-A0A2V7YLH7-F1
#
_entry.id   AF-A0A2V7YLH7-F1
#
_cell.length_a   1.000
_cell.length_b   1.000
_cell.length_c   1.000
_cell.angle_alpha   90.00
_cell.angle_beta   90.00
_cell.angle_gamma   90.00
#
_symmetry.space_group_name_H-M   'P 1'
#
loop_
_entity.id
_entity.type
_entity.pdbx_description
1 polymer ?
#
loop_
_entity_poly.entity_id
_entity_poly.type
_entity_poly.pdbx_seq_one_letter_code
_entity_poly.pdbx_strand_id
1 'polypeptide(L)'
;NVLGMTSDEASPGALVFTLAGKTFRIDPILEQGEKDLFIIFKDATSGKETYGAARYLYAHPPDANGNTIVDFNKSYNPPCVFTQYATCPLPPPQNRLPIRIEAGEKKYAGHA
;
A
#
# COMPACT_ATOMS: atom_id res chain seq x y z
N ASN A 1 1.87 14.99 8.78
CA ASN A 1 1.25 14.99 10.12
C ASN A 1 0.89 13.54 10.46
N VAL A 2 1.19 13.05 11.67
CA VAL A 2 0.73 11.73 12.16
C VAL A 2 -0.09 12.00 13.40
N LEU A 3 -1.41 11.87 13.29
CA LEU A 3 -2.34 12.29 14.34
C LEU A 3 -2.49 11.27 15.49
N GLY A 4 -1.87 10.09 15.37
CA GLY A 4 -1.93 9.04 16.41
C GLY A 4 -3.30 8.38 16.58
N MET A 5 -4.28 8.71 15.74
CA MET A 5 -5.59 8.07 15.71
C MET A 5 -5.50 6.71 15.02
N THR A 6 -6.15 5.70 15.61
CA THR A 6 -6.29 4.36 15.05
C THR A 6 -7.74 4.13 14.63
N SER A 7 -7.93 3.61 13.42
CA SER A 7 -9.23 3.16 12.91
C SER A 7 -9.14 1.67 12.62
N ASP A 8 -10.16 0.92 12.99
CA ASP A 8 -10.28 -0.50 12.64
C ASP A 8 -10.98 -0.61 11.28
N GLU A 9 -10.26 -1.11 10.30
CA GLU A 9 -10.77 -1.37 8.95
C GLU A 9 -10.91 -2.89 8.74
N ALA A 10 -12.02 -3.32 8.16
CA ALA A 10 -12.22 -4.73 7.85
C ALA A 10 -11.34 -5.14 6.67
N SER A 11 -10.49 -6.13 6.89
CA SER A 11 -9.75 -6.78 5.81
C SER A 11 -10.57 -7.96 5.25
N PRO A 12 -10.83 -8.01 3.93
CA PRO A 12 -11.62 -9.08 3.32
C PRO A 12 -10.84 -10.40 3.19
N GLY A 13 -9.55 -10.42 3.49
CA GLY A 13 -8.69 -11.58 3.31
C GLY A 13 -7.22 -11.19 3.22
N ALA A 14 -6.40 -12.08 2.67
CA ALA A 14 -4.96 -11.88 2.55
C ALA A 14 -4.46 -12.14 1.15
N LEU A 15 -3.62 -11.23 0.65
CA LEU A 15 -2.88 -11.42 -0.59
C LEU A 15 -1.55 -12.07 -0.23
N VAL A 16 -1.35 -13.30 -0.69
CA VAL A 16 -0.12 -14.07 -0.43
C VAL A 16 0.59 -14.29 -1.76
N PHE A 17 1.86 -13.91 -1.82
CA PHE A 17 2.66 -14.07 -3.03
C PHE A 17 4.08 -14.54 -2.68
N THR A 18 4.77 -15.11 -3.67
CA THR A 18 6.16 -15.55 -3.54
C THR A 18 7.06 -14.68 -4.39
N LEU A 19 8.16 -14.20 -3.81
CA LEU A 19 9.21 -13.49 -4.53
C LEU A 19 10.57 -14.03 -4.08
N ALA A 20 11.41 -14.41 -5.05
CA ALA A 20 12.74 -14.99 -4.79
C ALA A 20 12.71 -16.14 -3.76
N GLY A 21 11.71 -17.02 -3.86
CA GLY A 21 11.54 -18.17 -2.96
C GLY A 21 11.06 -17.84 -1.55
N LYS A 22 10.71 -16.58 -1.25
CA LYS A 22 10.15 -16.17 0.03
C LYS A 22 8.68 -15.79 -0.12
N THR A 23 7.86 -16.23 0.82
CA THR A 23 6.44 -15.90 0.89
C THR A 23 6.25 -14.58 1.62
N PHE A 24 5.43 -13.71 1.04
CA PHE A 24 5.01 -12.44 1.61
C PHE A 24 3.49 -12.38 1.70
N ARG A 25 3.01 -11.56 2.62
CA ARG A 25 1.59 -11.36 2.90
C ARG A 25 1.29 -9.86 2.93
N ILE A 26 0.15 -9.48 2.36
CA ILE A 26 -0.43 -8.15 2.44
C ILE A 26 -1.90 -8.30 2.82
N ASP A 27 -2.35 -7.54 3.80
CA ASP A 27 -3.76 -7.45 4.19
C ASP A 27 -4.37 -6.19 3.53
N PRO A 28 -5.17 -6.33 2.46
CA PRO A 28 -5.92 -5.21 1.89
C PRO A 28 -7.08 -4.81 2.81
N ILE A 29 -7.66 -3.65 2.57
CA ILE A 29 -8.95 -3.25 3.11
C ILE A 29 -9.96 -3.09 1.97
N LEU A 30 -11.24 -3.18 2.28
CA LEU A 30 -12.32 -2.94 1.33
C LEU A 30 -13.06 -1.66 1.73
N GLU A 31 -12.87 -0.60 0.96
CA GLU A 31 -13.54 0.67 1.21
C GLU A 31 -15.05 0.55 0.94
N GLN A 32 -15.87 1.30 1.68
CA GLN A 32 -17.32 1.20 1.59
C GLN A 32 -17.82 1.57 0.18
N GLY A 33 -18.51 0.62 -0.46
CA GLY A 33 -19.05 0.81 -1.81
C GLY A 33 -18.07 0.48 -2.93
N GLU A 34 -16.82 0.19 -2.59
CA GLU A 34 -15.80 -0.24 -3.54
C GLU A 34 -15.77 -1.76 -3.67
N LYS A 35 -15.28 -2.23 -4.82
CA LYS A 35 -15.04 -3.66 -5.08
C LYS A 35 -13.55 -3.99 -5.10
N ASP A 36 -12.74 -3.05 -5.56
CA ASP A 36 -11.31 -3.24 -5.64
C ASP A 36 -10.70 -3.23 -4.23
N LEU A 37 -9.71 -4.10 -4.04
CA LEU A 37 -8.95 -4.23 -2.83
C LEU A 37 -8.01 -3.02 -2.71
N PHE A 38 -8.14 -2.27 -1.63
CA PHE A 38 -7.27 -1.15 -1.35
C PHE A 38 -6.09 -1.58 -0.48
N ILE A 39 -4.89 -1.39 -0.99
CA ILE A 39 -3.64 -1.83 -0.36
C ILE A 39 -2.85 -0.60 0.07
N ILE A 40 -2.58 -0.53 1.38
CA ILE A 40 -1.68 0.44 1.97
C ILE A 40 -0.43 -0.32 2.42
N PHE A 41 0.73 0.04 1.87
CA PHE A 41 1.97 -0.69 2.16
C PHE A 41 3.19 0.23 2.30
N LYS A 42 4.24 -0.35 2.90
CA LYS A 42 5.60 0.17 2.89
C LYS A 42 6.54 -0.93 2.43
N ASP A 43 7.69 -0.52 1.91
CA ASP A 43 8.72 -1.44 1.48
C ASP A 43 10.13 -0.85 1.74
N ALA A 44 11.18 -1.59 1.40
CA ALA A 44 12.56 -1.19 1.68
C ALA A 44 13.04 0.06 0.89
N THR A 45 12.28 0.54 -0.10
CA THR A 45 12.54 1.81 -0.79
C THR A 45 11.90 3.01 -0.09
N SER A 46 10.96 2.80 0.85
CA SER A 46 10.24 3.89 1.53
C SER A 46 11.18 4.80 2.31
N GLY A 47 11.07 6.11 2.09
CA GLY A 47 11.89 7.13 2.75
C GLY A 47 13.26 7.35 2.11
N LYS A 48 13.65 6.48 1.17
CA LYS A 48 14.89 6.60 0.38
C LYS A 48 14.59 7.05 -1.04
N GLU A 49 13.73 6.30 -1.73
CA GLU A 49 13.41 6.49 -3.16
C GLU A 49 11.90 6.74 -3.37
N THR A 50 11.05 6.22 -2.49
CA THR A 50 9.60 6.38 -2.52
C THR A 50 9.11 7.13 -1.28
N TYR A 51 7.85 7.56 -1.25
CA TYR A 51 7.33 8.34 -0.13
C TYR A 51 7.49 7.59 1.20
N GLY A 52 7.92 8.33 2.22
CA GLY A 52 8.36 7.75 3.49
C GLY A 52 7.25 7.15 4.34
N ALA A 53 5.99 7.57 4.16
CA ALA A 53 4.89 7.14 5.03
C ALA A 53 4.11 5.93 4.48
N ALA A 54 3.85 5.86 3.17
CA ALA A 54 3.17 4.75 2.52
C ALA A 54 3.19 4.93 1.00
N ARG A 55 2.88 3.86 0.28
CA ARG A 55 2.29 3.93 -1.06
C ARG A 55 0.97 3.18 -1.08
N TYR A 56 0.10 3.56 -2.00
CA TYR A 56 -1.22 3.01 -2.19
C TYR A 56 -1.31 2.24 -3.50
N LEU A 57 -2.14 1.21 -3.55
CA LEU A 57 -2.39 0.39 -4.73
C LEU A 57 -3.82 -0.17 -4.67
N TYR A 58 -4.49 -0.21 -5.81
CA TYR A 58 -5.73 -0.97 -5.97
C TYR A 58 -5.45 -2.26 -6.73
N ALA A 59 -6.07 -3.36 -6.29
CA ALA A 59 -6.10 -4.63 -7.01
C ALA A 59 -7.55 -5.08 -7.20
N HIS A 60 -7.84 -5.75 -8.31
CA HIS A 60 -9.19 -6.25 -8.57
C HIS A 60 -9.58 -7.35 -7.58
N PRO A 61 -10.89 -7.61 -7.37
CA PRO A 61 -11.36 -8.79 -6.67
C PRO A 61 -10.69 -10.07 -7.20
N PRO A 62 -10.47 -11.07 -6.34
CA PRO A 62 -9.97 -12.35 -6.79
C PRO A 62 -10.94 -13.00 -7.79
N ASP A 63 -10.37 -13.76 -8.73
CA ASP A 63 -11.12 -14.64 -9.62
C ASP A 63 -11.76 -15.81 -8.86
N ALA A 64 -12.48 -16.68 -9.59
CA ALA A 64 -13.13 -17.85 -9.00
C ALA A 64 -12.16 -18.84 -8.33
N ASN A 65 -10.86 -18.75 -8.63
CA ASN A 65 -9.80 -19.57 -8.04
C ASN A 65 -9.11 -18.89 -6.85
N GLY A 66 -9.56 -17.68 -6.46
CA GLY A 66 -8.97 -16.93 -5.36
C GLY A 66 -7.74 -16.10 -5.75
N ASN A 67 -7.44 -15.95 -7.03
CA ASN A 67 -6.24 -15.25 -7.51
C ASN A 67 -6.57 -13.82 -7.98
N THR A 68 -5.68 -12.88 -7.70
CA THR A 68 -5.72 -11.53 -8.27
C THR A 68 -4.31 -11.07 -8.64
N ILE A 69 -4.21 -9.97 -9.38
CA ILE A 69 -2.95 -9.36 -9.79
C ILE A 69 -2.66 -8.16 -8.89
N VAL A 70 -1.54 -8.22 -8.19
CA VAL A 70 -0.97 -7.09 -7.45
C VAL A 70 0.10 -6.44 -8.33
N ASP A 71 -0.28 -5.40 -9.07
CA ASP A 71 0.63 -4.68 -9.98
C ASP A 71 1.28 -3.49 -9.27
N PHE A 72 2.47 -3.71 -8.68
CA PHE A 72 3.21 -2.65 -8.01
C PHE A 72 3.61 -1.48 -8.92
N ASN A 73 3.58 -1.64 -10.26
CA ASN A 73 3.81 -0.51 -11.18
C ASN A 73 2.73 0.57 -11.07
N LYS A 74 1.54 0.21 -10.56
CA LYS A 74 0.43 1.13 -10.32
C LYS A 74 0.42 1.72 -8.91
N SER A 75 1.46 1.48 -8.12
CA SER A 75 1.55 2.05 -6.78
C SER A 75 1.74 3.56 -6.87
N TYR A 76 0.93 4.33 -6.14
CA TYR A 76 0.92 5.79 -6.20
C TYR A 76 1.11 6.42 -4.82
N ASN A 77 1.49 7.70 -4.80
CA ASN A 77 1.68 8.44 -3.57
C ASN A 77 0.33 8.90 -2.99
N PRO A 78 0.14 8.77 -1.67
CA PRO A 78 -1.07 9.22 -1.02
C PRO A 78 -1.14 10.77 -0.93
N PRO A 79 -2.33 11.39 -0.80
CA PRO A 79 -2.49 12.85 -0.85
C PRO A 79 -1.62 13.65 0.12
N CYS A 80 -1.32 13.07 1.29
CA CYS A 80 -0.44 13.67 2.31
C CYS A 80 1.02 13.86 1.86
N VAL A 81 1.44 13.31 0.72
CA VAL A 81 2.74 13.68 0.14
C VAL A 81 2.72 15.10 -0.42
N PHE A 82 1.55 15.58 -0.88
CA PHE A 82 1.41 16.86 -1.57
C PHE A 82 1.01 17.99 -0.63
N THR A 83 0.44 17.68 0.54
CA THR A 83 -0.07 18.68 1.47
C THR A 83 -0.05 18.19 2.92
N GLN A 84 0.34 19.08 3.84
CA GLN A 84 0.33 18.80 5.27
C GLN A 84 -1.08 18.73 5.89
N TYR A 85 -2.09 19.22 5.15
CA TYR A 85 -3.48 19.26 5.61
C TYR A 85 -4.23 17.94 5.39
N ALA A 86 -3.67 17.03 4.58
CA ALA A 86 -4.24 15.70 4.39
C ALA A 86 -3.74 14.73 5.47
N THR A 87 -4.66 13.95 6.03
CA THR A 87 -4.35 12.84 6.93
C THR A 87 -4.48 11.54 6.15
N CYS A 88 -3.44 10.71 6.21
CA CYS A 88 -3.40 9.42 5.53
C CYS A 88 -3.26 8.29 6.54
N PRO A 89 -3.95 7.15 6.32
CA PRO A 89 -3.64 5.93 7.05
C PRO A 89 -2.19 5.49 6.79
N LEU A 90 -1.57 4.92 7.82
CA LEU A 90 -0.27 4.25 7.72
C LEU A 90 -0.49 2.74 7.57
N PRO A 91 0.41 2.03 6.88
CA PRO A 91 0.27 0.58 6.75
C PRO A 91 0.41 -0.12 8.11
N PRO A 92 -0.41 -1.15 8.37
CA PRO A 92 -0.24 -1.98 9.54
C PRO A 92 1.10 -2.75 9.47
N PRO A 93 1.64 -3.27 10.59
CA PRO A 93 2.96 -3.88 10.62
C PRO A 93 3.18 -4.97 9.57
N GLN A 94 2.18 -5.81 9.31
CA GLN A 94 2.25 -6.89 8.33
C GLN A 94 2.36 -6.42 6.87
N ASN A 95 1.92 -5.20 6.55
CA ASN A 95 2.03 -4.61 5.21
C ASN A 95 3.35 -3.83 5.02
N ARG A 96 4.32 -3.99 5.94
CA ARG A 96 5.67 -3.42 5.84
C ARG A 96 6.62 -4.48 5.31
N LEU A 97 6.77 -4.50 4.00
CA LEU A 97 7.49 -5.53 3.28
C LEU A 97 9.02 -5.32 3.41
N PRO A 98 9.80 -6.33 3.85
CA PRO A 98 11.25 -6.20 3.99
C PRO A 98 11.99 -6.40 2.65
N ILE A 99 11.36 -6.04 1.54
CA ILE A 99 11.88 -6.18 0.16
C ILE A 99 11.84 -4.83 -0.53
N ARG A 100 12.66 -4.67 -1.57
CA ARG A 100 12.64 -3.46 -2.41
C ARG A 100 11.58 -3.60 -3.50
N ILE A 101 10.70 -2.61 -3.62
CA ILE A 101 9.73 -2.51 -4.72
C ILE A 101 10.05 -1.25 -5.51
N GLU A 102 10.82 -1.43 -6.59
CA GLU A 102 11.36 -0.33 -7.41
C GLU A 102 10.40 0.15 -8.51
N ALA A 103 9.18 -0.40 -8.54
CA ALA A 103 8.10 -0.05 -9.45
C ALA A 103 7.12 0.94 -8.82
N GLY A 104 6.39 1.71 -9.64
CA GLY A 104 5.40 2.70 -9.20
C GLY A 104 5.98 4.10 -8.96
N GLU A 105 5.18 4.97 -8.35
CA GLU A 105 5.58 6.35 -8.12
C GLU A 105 6.76 6.44 -7.13
N LYS A 106 7.70 7.33 -7.46
CA LYS A 106 8.82 7.72 -6.61
C LYS A 106 8.40 8.82 -5.64
N LYS A 107 9.28 9.14 -4.70
CA LYS A 107 9.11 10.23 -3.76
C LYS A 107 8.84 11.53 -4.53
N TYR A 108 7.69 12.13 -4.29
CA TYR A 108 7.40 13.47 -4.78
C TYR A 108 8.40 14.45 -4.15
N ALA A 109 9.07 15.25 -4.98
CA ALA A 109 10.11 16.17 -4.53
C ALA A 109 9.54 17.47 -3.93
N GLY A 110 8.24 17.74 -4.09
CA GLY A 110 7.67 19.06 -3.77
C GLY A 110 8.09 20.15 -4.76
N HIS A 111 7.36 21.25 -4.77
CA HIS A 111 7.91 22.53 -5.24
C HIS A 111 8.85 23.08 -4.16
N ALA A 112 9.93 23.73 -4.61
CA ALA A 112 10.95 24.36 -3.76
C ALA A 112 10.36 25.29 -2.68
#